data_AF-A0A3M2BUV4-F1
#
_entry.id   AF-A0A3M2BUV4-F1
#
_cell.length_a   1.000
_cell.length_b   1.000
_cell.length_c   1.000
_cell.angle_alpha   90.00
_cell.angle_beta   90.00
_cell.angle_gamma   90.00
#
_symmetry.space_group_name_H-M   'P 1'
#
loop_
_entity.id
_entity.type
_entity.pdbx_description
1 polymer ?
#
loop_
_entity_poly.entity_id
_entity_poly.type
_entity_poly.pdbx_seq_one_letter_code
_entity_poly.pdbx_strand_id
1 'polypeptide(L)'
;MSDKQTFFVNNDQSLLLCLQYIEGIDPADKWLVTIKRHRSRRSLAQNRLLHMWMQVISEEYYLTHGEYHAPAVWKEYFKQLFLGDDVSIVLGSHVVLPRKTSALNTAQMAEFLNKIDMYCAAEFEIQLPQPEDMYLDAMGVL
;
A
#
# COMPACT_ATOMS: atom_id res chain seq x y z
N MET A 1 0.99 -31.28 -3.80
CA MET A 1 1.80 -30.10 -3.43
C MET A 1 1.95 -29.27 -4.68
N SER A 2 1.54 -28.00 -4.66
CA SER A 2 1.56 -27.12 -5.84
C SER A 2 2.96 -26.49 -5.95
N ASP A 3 3.79 -26.99 -6.85
CA ASP A 3 5.11 -26.42 -7.13
C ASP A 3 4.95 -25.07 -7.83
N LYS A 4 5.06 -23.99 -7.04
CA LYS A 4 5.01 -22.62 -7.54
C LYS A 4 6.44 -22.08 -7.61
N GLN A 5 7.00 -22.01 -8.81
CA GLN A 5 8.27 -21.33 -9.07
C GLN A 5 8.02 -19.83 -9.35
N THR A 6 8.85 -18.94 -8.80
CA THR A 6 8.76 -17.49 -9.02
C THR A 6 10.14 -16.91 -9.35
N PHE A 7 10.24 -16.15 -10.43
CA PHE A 7 11.47 -15.47 -10.86
C PHE A 7 11.35 -13.95 -10.66
N PHE A 8 12.38 -13.33 -10.08
CA PHE A 8 12.52 -11.88 -10.04
C PHE A 8 13.48 -11.44 -11.14
N VAL A 9 12.93 -10.99 -12.26
CA VAL A 9 13.72 -10.55 -13.42
C VAL A 9 14.11 -9.10 -13.25
N ASN A 10 15.39 -8.83 -13.00
CA ASN A 10 15.94 -7.49 -12.80
C ASN A 10 17.28 -7.23 -13.54
N ASN A 11 17.80 -8.25 -14.23
CA ASN A 11 19.01 -8.19 -15.05
C ASN A 11 18.99 -9.31 -16.11
N ASP A 12 19.93 -9.27 -17.05
CA ASP A 12 19.98 -10.22 -18.18
C ASP A 12 20.18 -11.67 -17.72
N GLN A 13 20.94 -11.91 -16.65
CA GLN A 13 21.17 -13.25 -16.11
C GLN A 13 19.88 -13.85 -15.52
N SER A 14 19.13 -13.06 -14.75
CA SER A 14 17.83 -13.47 -14.19
C SER A 14 16.77 -13.70 -15.26
N LEU A 15 16.85 -12.95 -16.37
CA LEU A 15 16.00 -13.16 -17.54
C LEU A 15 16.34 -14.49 -18.22
N LEU A 16 17.63 -14.77 -18.45
CA LEU A 16 18.09 -16.00 -19.08
C LEU A 16 17.65 -17.24 -18.29
N LEU A 17 17.78 -17.22 -16.96
CA LEU A 17 17.33 -18.32 -16.10
C LEU A 17 15.81 -18.54 -16.17
N CYS A 18 15.03 -17.45 -16.25
CA CYS A 18 13.58 -17.53 -16.42
C CYS A 18 13.22 -18.19 -17.76
N LEU A 19 13.90 -17.80 -18.85
CA LEU A 19 13.68 -18.37 -20.18
C LEU A 19 14.04 -19.85 -20.23
N GLN A 20 15.19 -20.24 -19.70
CA GLN A 20 15.61 -21.64 -19.63
C GLN A 20 14.62 -22.51 -18.85
N TYR A 21 14.07 -21.98 -17.75
CA TYR A 21 13.04 -22.67 -17.00
C TYR A 21 11.78 -22.87 -17.84
N ILE A 22 11.31 -21.82 -18.54
CA ILE A 22 10.12 -21.89 -19.40
C ILE A 22 10.33 -22.87 -20.56
N GLU A 23 11.53 -22.90 -21.16
CA GLU A 23 11.87 -23.84 -22.24
C GLU A 23 11.83 -25.31 -21.79
N GLY A 24 12.13 -25.58 -20.51
CA GLY A 24 12.10 -26.94 -19.94
C GLY A 24 10.70 -27.44 -19.58
N ILE A 25 9.65 -26.63 -19.75
CA ILE A 25 8.28 -27.00 -19.40
C ILE A 25 7.65 -27.84 -20.52
N ASP A 26 7.00 -28.95 -20.16
CA ASP A 26 6.21 -29.75 -21.09
C ASP A 26 4.87 -29.06 -21.42
N PRO A 27 4.61 -28.66 -22.68
CA PRO A 27 3.36 -28.00 -23.08
C PRO A 27 2.13 -28.92 -23.04
N ALA A 28 2.30 -30.24 -22.89
CA ALA A 28 1.19 -31.17 -22.73
C ALA A 28 0.43 -30.96 -21.40
N ASP A 29 1.10 -30.37 -20.41
CA ASP A 29 0.52 -29.99 -19.13
C ASP A 29 -0.11 -28.59 -19.16
N LYS A 30 -1.03 -28.32 -18.22
CA LYS A 30 -1.71 -27.02 -18.11
C LYS A 30 -0.92 -26.04 -17.24
N TRP A 31 -0.26 -25.08 -17.88
CA TRP A 31 0.51 -24.03 -17.20
C TRP A 31 -0.16 -22.65 -17.26
N LEU A 32 0.03 -21.85 -16.21
CA LEU A 32 -0.37 -20.44 -16.17
C LEU A 32 0.86 -19.57 -15.92
N VAL A 33 1.24 -18.73 -16.88
CA VAL A 33 2.33 -17.76 -16.74
C VAL A 33 1.75 -16.38 -16.46
N THR A 34 2.20 -15.71 -15.39
CA THR A 34 1.76 -14.37 -15.02
C THR A 34 2.97 -13.44 -14.90
N ILE A 35 3.06 -12.44 -15.78
CA ILE A 35 4.10 -11.40 -15.74
C ILE A 35 3.51 -10.13 -15.13
N LYS A 36 4.12 -9.64 -14.04
CA LYS A 36 3.73 -8.40 -13.38
C LYS A 36 4.99 -7.59 -13.07
N ARG A 37 4.91 -6.26 -13.17
CA ARG A 37 6.00 -5.39 -12.70
C ARG A 37 6.23 -5.65 -11.21
N HIS A 38 7.47 -6.00 -10.85
CA HIS A 38 7.85 -6.14 -9.45
C HIS A 38 7.86 -4.75 -8.80
N ARG A 39 6.96 -4.52 -7.82
CA ARG A 39 7.00 -3.33 -6.98
C ARG A 39 7.92 -3.60 -5.80
N SER A 40 8.74 -2.62 -5.43
CA SER A 40 9.72 -2.77 -4.35
C SER A 40 9.05 -3.21 -3.04
N ARG A 41 9.71 -4.09 -2.27
CA ARG A 41 9.27 -4.53 -0.93
C ARG A 41 8.93 -3.36 -0.01
N ARG A 42 9.60 -2.20 -0.19
CA ARG A 42 9.37 -0.94 0.53
C ARG A 42 7.96 -0.38 0.29
N SER A 43 7.44 -0.45 -0.94
CA SER A 43 6.06 -0.01 -1.26
C SER A 43 4.98 -0.90 -0.59
N LEU A 44 5.27 -2.19 -0.39
CA LEU A 44 4.35 -3.11 0.31
C LEU A 44 4.35 -2.85 1.82
N ALA A 45 5.50 -2.55 2.42
CA ALA A 45 5.59 -2.17 3.82
C ALA A 45 4.82 -0.87 4.10
N GLN A 46 5.02 0.16 3.28
CA GLN A 46 4.30 1.43 3.39
C GLN A 46 2.78 1.28 3.23
N ASN A 47 2.33 0.42 2.31
CA ASN A 47 0.90 0.15 2.17
C ASN A 47 0.32 -0.58 3.38
N ARG A 48 1.04 -1.55 3.95
CA ARG A 48 0.60 -2.21 5.19
C ARG A 48 0.52 -1.23 6.36
N LEU A 49 1.53 -0.36 6.50
CA LEU A 49 1.56 0.68 7.51
C LEU A 49 0.35 1.62 7.39
N LEU A 50 0.07 2.12 6.19
CA LEU A 50 -1.11 2.95 5.95
C LEU A 50 -2.39 2.25 6.40
N HIS A 51 -2.60 1.00 5.99
CA HIS A 51 -3.80 0.25 6.35
C HIS A 51 -3.97 0.06 7.84
N MET A 52 -2.87 -0.24 8.55
CA MET A 52 -2.87 -0.37 10.00
C MET A 52 -3.18 0.97 10.68
N TRP A 53 -2.55 2.06 10.26
CA TRP A 53 -2.85 3.39 10.82
C TRP A 53 -4.31 3.78 10.65
N MET A 54 -4.96 3.42 9.53
CA MET A 54 -6.38 3.70 9.37
C MET A 54 -7.26 2.92 10.38
N GLN A 55 -6.81 1.75 10.83
CA GLN A 55 -7.49 0.99 11.89
C GLN A 55 -7.30 1.69 13.24
N VAL A 56 -6.06 2.03 13.59
CA VAL A 56 -5.73 2.75 14.83
C VAL A 56 -6.52 4.06 14.92
N ILE A 57 -6.51 4.88 13.87
CA ILE A 57 -7.25 6.15 13.83
C ILE A 57 -8.75 5.91 13.99
N SER A 58 -9.30 4.89 13.32
CA SER A 58 -10.72 4.56 13.45
C SER A 58 -11.12 4.20 14.88
N GLU A 59 -10.27 3.47 15.59
CA GLU A 59 -10.53 3.03 16.95
C GLU A 59 -10.33 4.16 17.96
N GLU A 60 -9.17 4.81 17.94
CA GLU A 60 -8.82 5.91 18.86
C GLU A 60 -9.75 7.12 18.70
N TYR A 61 -10.10 7.47 17.46
CA TYR A 61 -11.04 8.57 17.22
C TYR A 61 -12.44 8.23 17.77
N TYR A 62 -12.90 6.98 17.61
CA TYR A 62 -14.17 6.54 18.19
C TYR A 62 -14.14 6.57 19.72
N LEU A 63 -13.05 6.14 20.34
CA LEU A 63 -12.89 6.18 21.81
C LEU A 63 -12.90 7.60 22.36
N THR A 64 -12.30 8.55 21.63
CA THR A 64 -12.14 9.94 22.09
C THR A 64 -13.36 10.81 21.78
N HIS A 65 -13.96 10.65 20.59
CA HIS A 65 -15.02 11.53 20.08
C HIS A 65 -16.41 10.87 20.03
N GLY A 66 -16.51 9.56 20.24
CA GLY A 66 -17.77 8.81 20.18
C GLY A 66 -18.33 8.61 18.77
N GLU A 67 -17.62 9.07 17.74
CA GLU A 67 -18.02 8.96 16.33
C GLU A 67 -17.16 7.93 15.61
N TYR A 68 -17.80 6.91 15.03
CA TYR A 68 -17.11 5.86 14.29
C TYR A 68 -17.14 6.12 12.79
N HIS A 69 -15.97 6.09 12.18
CA HIS A 69 -15.81 6.02 10.73
C HIS A 69 -14.93 4.84 10.38
N ALA A 70 -15.39 4.01 9.42
CA ALA A 70 -14.61 2.86 9.00
C ALA A 70 -13.23 3.26 8.46
N PRO A 71 -12.19 2.39 8.59
CA PRO A 71 -10.83 2.70 8.10
C PRO A 71 -10.75 3.12 6.63
N ALA A 72 -11.67 2.62 5.79
CA ALA A 72 -11.76 3.01 4.39
C ALA A 72 -12.17 4.48 4.22
N VAL A 73 -13.03 5.01 5.10
CA VAL A 73 -13.47 6.41 5.09
C VAL A 73 -12.30 7.32 5.47
N TRP A 74 -11.57 6.99 6.54
CA TRP A 74 -10.35 7.71 6.94
C TRP A 74 -9.32 7.77 5.81
N LYS A 75 -9.13 6.66 5.10
CA LYS A 75 -8.23 6.61 3.96
C LYS A 75 -8.63 7.61 2.88
N GLU A 76 -9.92 7.70 2.54
CA GLU A 76 -10.40 8.65 1.53
C GLU A 76 -10.32 10.10 2.02
N TYR A 77 -10.64 10.36 3.30
CA TYR A 77 -10.47 11.66 3.93
C TYR A 77 -9.04 12.19 3.81
N PHE A 78 -8.03 11.41 4.21
CA PHE A 78 -6.64 11.85 4.13
C PHE A 78 -6.15 11.98 2.68
N LYS A 79 -6.64 11.16 1.76
CA LYS A 79 -6.32 11.31 0.34
C LYS A 79 -6.82 12.65 -0.18
N GLN A 80 -8.06 13.03 0.12
CA GLN A 80 -8.60 14.32 -0.27
C GLN A 80 -7.80 15.47 0.35
N LEU A 81 -7.49 15.35 1.66
CA LEU A 81 -6.79 16.38 2.41
C LEU A 81 -5.36 16.63 1.90
N PHE A 82 -4.60 15.58 1.56
CA PHE A 82 -3.16 15.70 1.27
C PHE A 82 -2.73 15.43 -0.16
N LEU A 83 -3.55 14.73 -0.95
CA LEU A 83 -3.21 14.37 -2.34
C LEU A 83 -4.05 15.14 -3.37
N GLY A 84 -5.16 15.74 -2.92
CA GLY A 84 -6.14 16.42 -3.75
C GLY A 84 -6.97 15.47 -4.63
N ASP A 85 -7.78 16.06 -5.50
CA ASP A 85 -8.60 15.35 -6.46
C ASP A 85 -8.05 15.48 -7.89
N ASP A 86 -8.20 14.42 -8.69
CA ASP A 86 -7.98 14.50 -10.13
C ASP A 86 -9.28 14.96 -10.80
N VAL A 87 -9.24 16.11 -11.50
CA VAL A 87 -10.39 16.59 -12.26
C VAL A 87 -10.27 16.09 -13.70
N SER A 88 -11.22 15.27 -14.11
CA SER A 88 -11.35 14.78 -15.49
C SER A 88 -12.57 15.40 -16.15
N ILE A 89 -12.50 15.67 -17.46
CA ILE A 89 -13.66 16.12 -18.23
C ILE A 89 -14.20 14.93 -19.01
N VAL A 90 -15.44 14.56 -18.72
CA VAL A 90 -16.16 13.49 -19.44
C VAL A 90 -17.40 14.11 -20.06
N LEU A 91 -17.49 14.07 -21.39
CA LEU A 91 -18.62 14.62 -22.16
C LEU A 91 -18.92 16.11 -21.87
N GLY A 92 -17.88 16.90 -21.57
CA GLY A 92 -18.03 18.33 -21.24
C GLY A 92 -18.41 18.61 -19.78
N SER A 93 -18.59 17.58 -18.95
CA SER A 93 -18.81 17.72 -17.51
C SER A 93 -17.53 17.46 -16.72
N HIS A 94 -17.28 18.27 -15.68
CA HIS A 94 -16.21 18.03 -14.73
C HIS A 94 -16.58 16.87 -13.81
N VAL A 95 -15.74 15.84 -13.80
CA VAL A 95 -15.82 14.69 -12.91
C VAL A 95 -14.62 14.73 -11.98
N VAL A 96 -14.89 14.85 -10.68
CA VAL A 96 -13.88 14.83 -9.62
C VAL A 96 -13.62 13.38 -9.24
N LEU A 97 -12.38 12.91 -9.44
CA LEU A 97 -11.96 11.55 -9.12
C LEU A 97 -11.00 11.58 -7.93
N PRO A 98 -11.25 10.76 -6.88
CA PRO A 98 -10.31 10.66 -5.78
C PRO A 98 -9.00 10.05 -6.27
N ARG A 99 -7.89 10.75 -6.02
CA ARG A 99 -6.57 10.37 -6.52
C ARG A 99 -6.17 9.00 -5.98
N LYS A 100 -5.83 8.04 -6.85
CA LYS A 100 -5.52 6.67 -6.41
C LYS A 100 -4.14 6.62 -5.74
N THR A 101 -4.07 6.16 -4.49
CA THR A 101 -2.77 5.95 -3.80
C THR A 101 -1.88 4.93 -4.52
N SER A 102 -2.47 4.04 -5.34
CA SER A 102 -1.73 3.10 -6.18
C SER A 102 -0.85 3.75 -7.26
N ALA A 103 -1.05 5.04 -7.53
CA ALA A 103 -0.28 5.86 -8.46
C ALA A 103 0.91 6.58 -7.79
N LEU A 104 0.98 6.62 -6.46
CA LEU A 104 2.09 7.22 -5.74
C LEU A 104 3.36 6.37 -5.88
N ASN A 105 4.49 7.02 -6.10
CA ASN A 105 5.79 6.39 -5.96
C ASN A 105 6.18 6.25 -4.47
N THR A 106 7.26 5.52 -4.18
CA THR A 106 7.70 5.24 -2.80
C THR A 106 8.01 6.49 -1.97
N ALA A 107 8.52 7.56 -2.59
CA ALA A 107 8.83 8.81 -1.90
C ALA A 107 7.56 9.60 -1.59
N GLN A 108 6.65 9.70 -2.56
CA GLN A 108 5.35 10.34 -2.39
C GLN A 108 4.49 9.62 -1.32
N MET A 109 4.58 8.29 -1.27
CA MET A 109 3.91 7.51 -0.22
C MET A 109 4.50 7.76 1.17
N ALA A 110 5.83 7.94 1.28
CA ALA A 110 6.45 8.30 2.55
C ALA A 110 6.03 9.70 3.02
N GLU A 111 6.02 10.68 2.11
CA GLU A 111 5.55 12.03 2.41
C GLU A 111 4.07 12.04 2.82
N PHE A 112 3.23 11.23 2.16
CA PHE A 112 1.83 11.08 2.51
C PHE A 112 1.64 10.52 3.92
N LEU A 113 2.39 9.48 4.30
CA LEU A 113 2.37 8.92 5.65
C LEU A 113 2.80 9.97 6.68
N ASN A 114 3.90 10.68 6.46
CA ASN A 114 4.36 11.71 7.39
C ASN A 114 3.31 12.81 7.63
N LYS A 115 2.58 13.22 6.58
CA LYS A 115 1.48 14.19 6.72
C LYS A 115 0.34 13.67 7.58
N ILE A 116 -0.02 12.40 7.44
CA ILE A 116 -1.05 11.75 8.27
C ILE A 116 -0.59 11.73 9.74
N ASP A 117 0.64 11.29 10.00
CA ASP A 117 1.19 11.19 11.35
C ASP A 117 1.19 12.55 12.08
N MET A 118 1.73 13.57 11.42
CA MET A 118 1.73 14.93 11.95
C MET A 118 0.32 15.46 12.21
N TYR A 119 -0.63 15.18 11.32
CA TYR A 119 -2.01 15.62 11.46
C TYR A 119 -2.73 14.91 12.62
N CYS A 120 -2.56 13.60 12.74
CA CYS A 120 -3.15 12.83 13.85
C CYS A 120 -2.63 13.30 15.21
N ALA A 121 -1.33 13.59 15.30
CA ALA A 121 -0.74 14.13 16.52
C ALA A 121 -1.24 15.54 16.84
N ALA A 122 -1.40 16.41 15.84
CA ALA A 122 -1.79 17.81 16.04
C ALA A 122 -3.29 18.03 16.27
N GLU A 123 -4.13 17.33 15.52
CA GLU A 123 -5.58 17.60 15.48
C GLU A 123 -6.40 16.59 16.29
N PHE A 124 -5.92 15.34 16.39
CA PHE A 124 -6.64 14.28 17.10
C PHE A 124 -5.96 13.87 18.41
N GLU A 125 -4.77 14.40 18.69
CA GLU A 125 -3.92 13.99 19.82
C GLU A 125 -3.62 12.48 19.83
N ILE A 126 -3.70 11.82 18.66
CA ILE A 126 -3.44 10.38 18.49
C ILE A 126 -1.98 10.18 18.12
N GLN A 127 -1.28 9.33 18.89
CA GLN A 127 0.08 8.88 18.55
C GLN A 127 0.01 7.60 17.72
N LEU A 128 0.44 7.67 16.46
CA LEU A 128 0.44 6.49 15.59
C LEU A 128 1.67 5.61 15.86
N PRO A 129 1.50 4.28 15.88
CA PRO A 129 2.60 3.35 16.13
C PRO A 129 3.62 3.40 14.99
N GLN A 130 4.90 3.54 15.35
CA GLN A 130 5.97 3.61 14.38
C GLN A 130 6.42 2.21 13.95
N PRO A 131 7.05 2.05 12.77
CA PRO A 131 7.54 0.75 12.30
C PRO A 131 8.53 0.08 13.25
N GLU A 132 9.26 0.87 14.04
CA GLU A 132 10.20 0.39 15.05
C GLU A 132 9.47 -0.16 16.29
N ASP A 133 8.39 0.52 16.73
CA ASP A 133 7.52 0.04 17.81
C ASP A 133 6.88 -1.30 17.44
N MET A 134 6.46 -1.47 16.18
CA MET A 134 5.92 -2.74 15.68
C MET A 134 6.94 -3.90 15.74
N TYR A 135 8.23 -3.61 15.57
CA TYR A 135 9.28 -4.62 15.69
C TYR A 135 9.47 -5.02 17.17
N LEU A 136 9.38 -4.06 18.08
CA LEU A 136 9.52 -4.30 19.52
C LEU A 136 8.31 -5.09 20.09
N ASP A 137 7.09 -4.74 19.66
CA ASP A 137 5.86 -5.46 20.03
C ASP A 137 5.85 -6.90 19.49
N ALA A 138 6.21 -7.09 18.21
CA ALA A 138 6.26 -8.42 17.60
C ALA A 138 7.35 -9.32 18.22
N MET A 139 8.37 -8.73 18.82
CA MET A 139 9.44 -9.42 19.54
C MET A 139 9.13 -9.60 21.03
N GLY A 140 7.97 -9.11 21.51
CA GLY A 140 7.53 -9.26 22.91
C GLY A 140 8.38 -8.49 23.92
N VAL A 141 8.90 -7.32 23.51
CA VAL A 141 9.81 -6.50 24.34
C VAL A 141 9.07 -5.32 25.01
N LEU A 142 7.74 -5.24 24.84
CA LEU A 142 6.83 -4.30 25.52
C LEU A 142 5.74 -5.08 26.27
#